data_AF-A0A430M6W7-F1
#
_entry.id   AF-A0A430M6W7-F1
#
_cell.length_a   1.000
_cell.length_b   1.000
_cell.length_c   1.000
_cell.angle_alpha   90.00
_cell.angle_beta   90.00
_cell.angle_gamma   90.00
#
_symmetry.space_group_name_H-M   'P 1'
#
loop_
_entity.id
_entity.type
_entity.pdbx_description
1 polymer ?
#
loop_
_entity_poly.entity_id
_entity_poly.type
_entity_poly.pdbx_seq_one_letter_code
_entity_poly.pdbx_strand_id
1 'polypeptide(L)'
;MAPKVWTRNAPAGAALDKVQEAIRNRSPSVPIPQPTSDLDELKADSDSFTLASFTTEDAFELGNLLYARLYPFALEGKPAVISISLANSSQVVFQSVTGPGVVPENESWIRRKRNTVLRFGASTWFMHHKFKGDEVDFAAKFAIADSQRGDYAIHGGGVPIRVQGIEGIVAVVVVSGLKQDEDHGVIADVIKSNWA
;
A
#
# COMPACT_ATOMS: atom_id res chain seq x y z
N MET A 1 -4.25 -14.14 19.35
CA MET A 1 -4.90 -14.88 18.24
C MET A 1 -3.87 -15.01 17.12
N ALA A 2 -3.84 -16.14 16.41
CA ALA A 2 -2.98 -16.26 15.23
C ALA A 2 -3.43 -15.26 14.16
N PRO A 3 -2.51 -14.61 13.42
CA PRO A 3 -2.89 -13.68 12.36
C PRO A 3 -3.69 -14.41 11.27
N LYS A 4 -4.71 -13.75 10.71
CA LYS A 4 -5.42 -14.27 9.54
C LYS A 4 -4.42 -14.45 8.40
N VAL A 5 -4.43 -15.63 7.78
CA VAL A 5 -3.63 -15.95 6.60
C VAL A 5 -4.50 -15.86 5.37
N TRP A 6 -4.08 -15.06 4.41
CA TRP A 6 -4.83 -14.73 3.20
C TRP A 6 -4.27 -15.48 1.98
N THR A 7 -5.13 -16.14 1.22
CA THR A 7 -4.75 -16.90 0.02
C THR A 7 -5.33 -16.26 -1.23
N ARG A 8 -4.54 -16.13 -2.29
CA ARG A 8 -4.98 -15.50 -3.55
C ARG A 8 -6.16 -16.29 -4.14
N ASN A 9 -7.25 -15.59 -4.48
CA ASN A 9 -8.49 -16.22 -4.97
C ASN A 9 -8.42 -16.61 -6.45
N ALA A 10 -7.55 -15.94 -7.22
CA ALA A 10 -7.44 -16.08 -8.66
C ALA A 10 -6.03 -16.54 -9.08
N PRO A 11 -5.89 -17.20 -10.25
CA PRO A 11 -4.58 -17.48 -10.82
C PRO A 11 -3.89 -16.18 -11.26
N ALA A 12 -2.56 -16.23 -11.38
CA ALA A 12 -1.79 -15.11 -11.89
C ALA A 12 -2.25 -14.72 -13.30
N GLY A 13 -2.41 -13.42 -13.55
CA GLY A 13 -2.84 -12.86 -14.82
C GLY A 13 -4.32 -12.51 -14.90
N ALA A 14 -5.17 -12.99 -13.98
CA ALA A 14 -6.60 -12.67 -13.97
C ALA A 14 -6.86 -11.15 -13.78
N ALA A 15 -5.96 -10.45 -13.08
CA ALA A 15 -6.01 -9.01 -12.91
C ALA A 15 -5.94 -8.23 -14.22
N LEU A 16 -5.33 -8.78 -15.27
CA LEU A 16 -5.24 -8.11 -16.57
C LEU A 16 -6.61 -7.94 -17.22
N ASP A 17 -7.52 -8.90 -17.02
CA ASP A 17 -8.89 -8.77 -17.50
C ASP A 17 -9.61 -7.61 -16.81
N LYS A 18 -9.35 -7.41 -15.50
CA LYS A 18 -9.87 -6.26 -14.74
C LYS A 18 -9.30 -4.93 -15.23
N VAL A 19 -8.01 -4.89 -15.59
CA VAL A 19 -7.41 -3.70 -16.20
C VAL A 19 -8.06 -3.39 -17.54
N GLN A 20 -8.21 -4.40 -18.41
CA GLN A 20 -8.87 -4.21 -19.72
C GLN A 20 -10.32 -3.74 -19.57
N GLU A 21 -11.06 -4.35 -18.65
CA GLU A 21 -12.44 -3.97 -18.34
C GLU A 21 -12.54 -2.52 -17.87
N ALA A 22 -11.70 -2.12 -16.91
CA ALA A 22 -11.67 -0.74 -16.39
C ALA A 22 -11.36 0.29 -17.48
N ILE A 23 -10.39 -0.01 -18.35
CA ILE A 23 -9.98 0.88 -19.45
C ILE A 23 -11.08 0.99 -20.52
N ARG A 24 -11.72 -0.13 -20.89
CA ARG A 24 -12.76 -0.16 -21.92
C ARG A 24 -14.05 0.51 -21.44
N ASN A 25 -14.50 0.18 -20.23
CA ASN A 25 -15.80 0.61 -19.74
C ASN A 25 -15.76 2.07 -19.22
N ARG A 26 -14.60 2.53 -18.72
CA ARG A 26 -14.43 3.87 -18.15
C ARG A 26 -15.53 4.22 -17.14
N SER A 27 -15.93 3.24 -16.33
CA SER A 27 -16.94 3.42 -15.30
C SER A 27 -16.48 4.46 -14.27
N PRO A 28 -17.40 5.20 -13.63
CA PRO A 28 -17.06 6.15 -12.56
C PRO A 28 -16.32 5.48 -11.40
N SER A 29 -15.57 6.28 -10.64
CA SER A 29 -14.90 5.77 -9.44
C SER A 29 -15.92 5.32 -8.39
N VAL A 30 -15.65 4.16 -7.79
CA VAL A 30 -16.41 3.67 -6.63
C VAL A 30 -15.68 4.11 -5.37
N PRO A 31 -16.36 4.68 -4.35
CA PRO A 31 -15.73 5.13 -3.12
C PRO A 31 -14.82 4.07 -2.50
N ILE A 32 -13.64 4.49 -2.04
CA ILE A 32 -12.72 3.62 -1.30
C ILE A 32 -13.22 3.53 0.15
N PRO A 33 -13.38 2.32 0.73
CA PRO A 33 -13.74 2.18 2.14
C PRO A 33 -12.72 2.88 3.02
N GLN A 34 -13.20 3.69 3.97
CA GLN A 34 -12.29 4.35 4.90
C GLN A 34 -11.72 3.34 5.90
N PRO A 35 -10.39 3.27 6.05
CA PRO A 35 -9.78 2.44 7.08
C PRO A 35 -10.09 3.03 8.46
N THR A 36 -10.23 2.16 9.46
CA THR A 36 -10.39 2.58 10.86
C THR A 36 -9.19 3.41 11.32
N SER A 37 -9.45 4.34 12.23
CA SER A 37 -8.44 5.16 12.91
C SER A 37 -8.15 4.68 14.33
N ASP A 38 -8.92 3.71 14.82
CA ASP A 38 -8.65 3.06 16.09
C ASP A 38 -7.44 2.13 15.95
N LEU A 39 -6.49 2.23 16.88
CA LEU A 39 -5.22 1.53 16.76
C LEU A 39 -5.36 0.02 16.92
N ASP A 40 -6.27 -0.45 17.78
CA ASP A 40 -6.46 -1.87 18.04
C ASP A 40 -7.20 -2.53 16.88
N GLU A 41 -8.25 -1.87 16.37
CA GLU A 41 -8.95 -2.31 15.17
C GLU A 41 -8.02 -2.32 13.95
N LEU A 42 -7.25 -1.24 13.74
CA LEU A 42 -6.32 -1.15 12.63
C LEU A 42 -5.25 -2.24 12.70
N LYS A 43 -4.75 -2.53 13.90
CA LYS A 43 -3.76 -3.60 14.11
C LYS A 43 -4.31 -4.97 13.74
N ALA A 44 -5.60 -5.22 14.00
CA ALA A 44 -6.26 -6.48 13.69
C ALA A 44 -6.68 -6.58 12.20
N ASP A 45 -6.95 -5.45 11.56
CA ASP A 45 -7.66 -5.40 10.27
C ASP A 45 -6.77 -5.11 9.06
N SER A 46 -5.95 -4.05 9.11
CA SER A 46 -5.28 -3.50 7.92
C SER A 46 -3.93 -2.83 8.18
N ASP A 47 -3.32 -3.01 9.35
CA ASP A 47 -1.92 -2.62 9.59
C ASP A 47 -0.94 -3.47 8.76
N SER A 48 -1.30 -4.72 8.48
CA SER A 48 -0.52 -5.61 7.64
C SER A 48 -1.32 -6.81 7.16
N PHE A 49 -0.84 -7.46 6.11
CA PHE A 49 -1.45 -8.69 5.59
C PHE A 49 -0.45 -9.84 5.65
N THR A 50 -0.84 -10.95 6.28
CA THR A 50 -0.08 -12.21 6.26
C THR A 50 -0.66 -13.11 5.19
N LEU A 51 0.10 -13.42 4.16
CA LEU A 51 -0.34 -14.22 3.02
C LEU A 51 0.17 -15.66 3.14
N ALA A 52 -0.48 -16.59 2.45
CA ALA A 52 0.01 -17.97 2.32
C ALA A 52 1.30 -18.05 1.49
N SER A 53 1.44 -17.18 0.49
CA SER A 53 2.64 -17.03 -0.34
C SER A 53 2.75 -15.60 -0.85
N PHE A 54 3.97 -15.18 -1.21
CA PHE A 54 4.17 -13.95 -1.97
C PHE A 54 5.37 -14.10 -2.91
N THR A 55 5.07 -14.08 -4.21
CA THR A 55 6.02 -14.15 -5.31
C THR A 55 5.88 -12.92 -6.20
N THR A 56 6.71 -12.81 -7.24
CA THR A 56 6.55 -11.76 -8.25
C THR A 56 5.22 -11.89 -9.01
N GLU A 57 4.61 -13.07 -9.07
CA GLU A 57 3.26 -13.22 -9.63
C GLU A 57 2.20 -12.57 -8.73
N ASP A 58 2.33 -12.68 -7.41
CA ASP A 58 1.42 -12.02 -6.46
C ASP A 58 1.58 -10.49 -6.52
N ALA A 59 2.83 -10.01 -6.65
CA ALA A 59 3.08 -8.60 -6.87
C ALA A 59 2.47 -8.09 -8.19
N PHE A 60 2.61 -8.86 -9.28
CA PHE A 60 2.00 -8.53 -10.57
C PHE A 60 0.47 -8.51 -10.49
N GLU A 61 -0.13 -9.51 -9.86
CA GLU A 61 -1.59 -9.59 -9.70
C GLU A 61 -2.12 -8.42 -8.86
N LEU A 62 -1.54 -8.20 -7.66
CA LEU A 62 -1.94 -7.13 -6.76
C LEU A 62 -1.78 -5.76 -7.42
N GLY A 63 -0.64 -5.52 -8.09
CA GLY A 63 -0.37 -4.27 -8.78
C GLY A 63 -1.40 -3.96 -9.87
N ASN A 64 -1.79 -4.96 -10.68
CA ASN A 64 -2.80 -4.79 -11.72
C ASN A 64 -4.22 -4.62 -11.15
N LEU A 65 -4.56 -5.30 -10.06
CA LEU A 65 -5.85 -5.10 -9.37
C LEU A 65 -5.95 -3.68 -8.80
N LEU A 66 -4.88 -3.17 -8.18
CA LEU A 66 -4.79 -1.79 -7.71
C LEU A 66 -4.94 -0.81 -8.88
N TYR A 67 -4.26 -1.08 -10.00
CA TYR A 67 -4.38 -0.24 -11.20
C TYR A 67 -5.84 -0.19 -11.68
N ALA A 68 -6.48 -1.34 -11.86
CA ALA A 68 -7.88 -1.42 -12.29
C ALA A 68 -8.83 -0.66 -11.33
N ARG A 69 -8.61 -0.81 -10.02
CA ARG A 69 -9.39 -0.14 -8.97
C ARG A 69 -9.22 1.38 -8.98
N LEU A 70 -8.03 1.86 -9.33
CA LEU A 70 -7.66 3.29 -9.27
C LEU A 70 -7.79 4.02 -10.61
N TYR A 71 -7.87 3.31 -11.73
CA TYR A 71 -7.99 3.91 -13.06
C TYR A 71 -9.17 4.90 -13.18
N PRO A 72 -10.40 4.60 -12.68
CA PRO A 72 -11.49 5.57 -12.67
C PRO A 72 -11.17 6.89 -11.95
N PHE A 73 -10.42 6.85 -10.84
CA PHE A 73 -10.01 8.06 -10.10
C PHE A 73 -9.08 8.93 -10.93
N ALA A 74 -8.20 8.32 -11.72
CA ALA A 74 -7.32 9.04 -12.62
C ALA A 74 -8.09 9.79 -13.71
N LEU A 75 -9.17 9.20 -14.24
CA LEU A 75 -10.07 9.87 -15.19
C LEU A 75 -10.79 11.07 -14.56
N GLU A 76 -10.98 11.05 -13.24
CA GLU A 76 -11.58 12.12 -12.45
C GLU A 76 -10.52 13.13 -11.92
N GLY A 77 -9.30 13.09 -12.44
CA GLY A 77 -8.23 14.05 -12.10
C GLY A 77 -7.47 13.72 -10.83
N LYS A 78 -7.57 12.49 -10.32
CA LYS A 78 -6.85 12.00 -9.14
C LYS A 78 -5.92 10.83 -9.51
N PRO A 79 -4.86 11.06 -10.29
CA PRO A 79 -3.89 10.01 -10.63
C PRO A 79 -3.06 9.61 -9.41
N ALA A 80 -2.61 8.36 -9.39
CA ALA A 80 -1.80 7.80 -8.31
C ALA A 80 -0.68 6.93 -8.88
N VAL A 81 0.38 6.75 -8.09
CA VAL A 81 1.42 5.76 -8.33
C VAL A 81 1.20 4.56 -7.42
N ILE A 82 1.44 3.37 -7.96
CA ILE A 82 1.45 2.09 -7.25
C ILE A 82 2.89 1.56 -7.34
N SER A 83 3.48 1.18 -6.21
CA SER A 83 4.81 0.59 -6.16
C SER A 83 4.83 -0.60 -5.21
N ILE A 84 5.35 -1.73 -5.67
CA ILE A 84 5.52 -2.94 -4.87
C ILE A 84 6.99 -3.34 -4.95
N SER A 85 7.63 -3.41 -3.78
CA SER A 85 9.06 -3.70 -3.67
C SER A 85 9.30 -4.81 -2.65
N LEU A 86 10.32 -5.61 -2.89
CA LEU A 86 10.74 -6.64 -1.93
C LEU A 86 11.38 -5.97 -0.71
N ALA A 87 11.26 -6.64 0.45
CA ALA A 87 11.82 -6.13 1.70
C ALA A 87 13.30 -6.50 1.88
N ASN A 88 13.73 -7.63 1.32
CA ASN A 88 15.10 -8.13 1.41
C ASN A 88 16.11 -7.39 0.50
N SER A 89 15.62 -6.49 -0.36
CA SER A 89 16.42 -5.71 -1.30
C SER A 89 15.73 -4.38 -1.59
N SER A 90 16.31 -3.53 -2.44
CA SER A 90 15.62 -2.34 -2.98
C SER A 90 14.87 -2.64 -4.29
N GLN A 91 14.73 -3.91 -4.68
CA GLN A 91 14.13 -4.27 -5.96
C GLN A 91 12.63 -3.95 -5.98
N VAL A 92 12.26 -3.08 -6.90
CA VAL A 92 10.87 -2.83 -7.28
C VAL A 92 10.46 -3.93 -8.27
N VAL A 93 9.41 -4.68 -7.92
CA VAL A 93 8.91 -5.81 -8.71
C VAL A 93 7.63 -5.47 -9.48
N PHE A 94 6.95 -4.38 -9.09
CA PHE A 94 5.86 -3.77 -9.84
C PHE A 94 5.84 -2.27 -9.59
N GLN A 95 5.71 -1.45 -10.63
CA GLN A 95 5.44 -0.03 -10.49
C GLN A 95 4.65 0.47 -11.69
N SER A 96 3.61 1.26 -11.42
CA SER A 96 2.78 1.85 -12.47
C SER A 96 2.12 3.14 -11.98
N VAL A 97 1.78 4.02 -12.92
CA VAL A 97 0.98 5.23 -12.69
C VAL A 97 -0.39 5.04 -13.32
N THR A 98 -1.45 5.46 -12.64
CA THR A 98 -2.83 5.20 -13.08
C THR A 98 -3.30 6.12 -14.20
N GLY A 99 -2.64 7.28 -14.37
CA GLY A 99 -2.94 8.23 -15.44
C GLY A 99 -1.99 9.43 -15.46
N PRO A 100 -2.21 10.38 -16.38
CA PRO A 100 -1.39 11.59 -16.49
C PRO A 100 -1.53 12.48 -15.25
N GLY A 101 -0.46 13.21 -14.89
CA GLY A 101 -0.44 14.16 -13.77
C GLY A 101 0.40 13.72 -12.57
N VAL A 102 0.92 12.47 -12.56
CA VAL A 102 1.94 12.05 -11.59
C VAL A 102 3.26 12.78 -11.86
N VAL A 103 3.90 13.27 -10.81
CA VAL A 103 5.17 14.04 -10.83
C VAL A 103 6.30 13.34 -10.05
N PRO A 104 7.58 13.72 -10.24
CA PRO A 104 8.71 13.06 -9.57
C PRO A 104 8.64 13.00 -8.04
N GLU A 105 7.93 13.93 -7.38
CA GLU A 105 7.75 13.92 -5.92
C GLU A 105 7.02 12.65 -5.42
N ASN A 106 6.27 11.97 -6.27
CA ASN A 106 5.64 10.69 -5.91
C ASN A 106 6.67 9.60 -5.60
N GLU A 107 7.86 9.63 -6.22
CA GLU A 107 8.95 8.71 -5.89
C GLU A 107 9.53 9.01 -4.50
N SER A 108 9.58 10.28 -4.09
CA SER A 108 9.94 10.67 -2.73
C SER A 108 8.93 10.11 -1.72
N TRP A 109 7.64 10.22 -2.00
CA TRP A 109 6.59 9.61 -1.17
C TRP A 109 6.71 8.09 -1.10
N ILE A 110 6.96 7.40 -2.22
CA ILE A 110 7.19 5.95 -2.24
C ILE A 110 8.34 5.58 -1.32
N ARG A 111 9.51 6.23 -1.50
CA ARG A 111 10.70 5.98 -0.68
C ARG A 111 10.41 6.19 0.80
N ARG A 112 9.79 7.33 1.15
CA ARG A 112 9.49 7.73 2.53
C ARG A 112 8.52 6.77 3.22
N LYS A 113 7.40 6.44 2.57
CA LYS A 113 6.41 5.49 3.09
C LYS A 113 7.04 4.10 3.26
N ARG A 114 7.82 3.64 2.27
CA ARG A 114 8.53 2.35 2.32
C ARG A 114 9.52 2.28 3.48
N ASN A 115 10.34 3.30 3.68
CA ASN A 115 11.32 3.35 4.77
C ASN A 115 10.67 3.24 6.15
N THR A 116 9.53 3.93 6.35
CA THR A 116 8.72 3.77 7.56
C THR A 116 8.26 2.34 7.73
N VAL A 117 7.66 1.72 6.70
CA VAL A 117 7.17 0.34 6.78
C VAL A 117 8.28 -0.63 7.15
N LEU A 118 9.43 -0.56 6.49
CA LEU A 118 10.54 -1.47 6.73
C LEU A 118 11.16 -1.29 8.12
N ARG A 119 11.30 -0.04 8.59
CA ARG A 119 11.93 0.23 9.89
C ARG A 119 11.03 -0.18 11.05
N PHE A 120 9.72 0.00 10.94
CA PHE A 120 8.80 -0.15 12.07
C PHE A 120 7.89 -1.37 12.00
N GLY A 121 7.88 -2.09 10.87
CA GLY A 121 7.04 -3.28 10.74
C GLY A 121 5.54 -2.99 10.68
N ALA A 122 5.15 -1.73 10.48
CA ALA A 122 3.76 -1.27 10.54
C ALA A 122 3.42 -0.42 9.32
N SER A 123 2.15 -0.39 8.97
CA SER A 123 1.65 0.52 7.93
C SER A 123 1.90 1.99 8.29
N THR A 124 2.04 2.83 7.28
CA THR A 124 2.19 4.27 7.51
C THR A 124 0.92 4.88 8.11
N TRP A 125 -0.26 4.29 7.88
CA TRP A 125 -1.52 4.70 8.51
C TRP A 125 -1.57 4.38 10.01
N PHE A 126 -1.07 3.21 10.42
CA PHE A 126 -0.93 2.91 11.85
C PHE A 126 0.02 3.87 12.53
N MET A 127 1.16 4.16 11.89
CA MET A 127 2.10 5.15 12.40
C MET A 127 1.50 6.55 12.43
N HIS A 128 0.68 6.93 11.45
CA HIS A 128 -0.07 8.18 11.45
C HIS A 128 -0.87 8.34 12.74
N HIS A 129 -1.76 7.39 13.03
CA HIS A 129 -2.66 7.48 14.17
C HIS A 129 -1.94 7.33 15.51
N LYS A 130 -0.90 6.49 15.56
CA LYS A 130 -0.08 6.32 16.77
C LYS A 130 0.57 7.64 17.20
N PHE A 131 0.95 8.48 16.24
CA PHE A 131 1.57 9.77 16.48
C PHE A 131 0.62 10.95 16.21
N LYS A 132 -0.67 10.69 15.97
CA LYS A 132 -1.68 11.71 15.66
C LYS A 132 -1.28 12.64 14.50
N GLY A 133 -0.52 12.11 13.54
CA GLY A 133 0.04 12.85 12.41
C GLY A 133 1.25 13.73 12.74
N ASP A 134 1.79 13.68 13.95
CA ASP A 134 2.95 14.46 14.37
C ASP A 134 4.27 13.78 13.95
N GLU A 135 4.81 14.18 12.79
CA GLU A 135 6.10 13.67 12.29
C GLU A 135 7.29 14.14 13.16
N VAL A 136 7.13 15.23 13.93
CA VAL A 136 8.19 15.75 14.82
C VAL A 136 8.29 14.87 16.07
N ASP A 137 7.17 14.58 16.71
CA ASP A 137 7.13 13.64 17.85
C ASP A 137 7.57 12.24 17.42
N PHE A 138 7.12 11.77 16.24
CA PHE A 138 7.61 10.53 15.64
C PHE A 138 9.13 10.50 15.47
N ALA A 139 9.72 11.55 14.89
CA ALA A 139 11.16 11.64 14.69
C ALA A 139 11.92 11.68 16.03
N ALA A 140 11.45 12.49 16.99
CA ALA A 140 12.05 12.59 18.31
C ALA A 140 11.98 11.26 19.07
N LYS A 141 10.83 10.57 19.03
CA LYS A 141 10.61 9.29 19.71
C LYS A 141 11.56 8.20 19.24
N PHE A 142 11.93 8.20 17.96
CA PHE A 142 12.79 7.19 17.35
C PHE A 142 14.21 7.68 17.05
N ALA A 143 14.62 8.82 17.63
CA ALA A 143 15.95 9.40 17.45
C ALA A 143 16.35 9.53 15.96
N ILE A 144 15.39 9.95 15.11
CA ILE A 144 15.66 10.22 13.70
C ILE A 144 16.39 11.57 13.62
N ALA A 145 17.63 11.54 13.12
CA ALA A 145 18.42 12.75 12.96
C ALA A 145 17.71 13.74 12.02
N ASP A 146 17.92 15.04 12.25
CA ASP A 146 17.27 16.11 11.47
C ASP A 146 17.54 15.98 9.97
N SER A 147 18.75 15.56 9.60
CA SER A 147 19.14 15.30 8.20
C SER A 147 18.42 14.11 7.56
N GLN A 148 17.82 13.23 8.35
CA GLN A 148 17.14 12.01 7.90
C GLN A 148 15.61 12.08 8.02
N ARG A 149 15.05 13.17 8.56
CA ARG A 149 13.58 13.30 8.69
C ARG A 149 12.86 13.17 7.35
N GLY A 150 13.47 13.71 6.28
CA GLY A 150 12.96 13.62 4.91
C GLY A 150 12.98 12.21 4.30
N ASP A 151 13.53 11.21 4.99
CA ASP A 151 13.56 9.82 4.53
C ASP A 151 12.37 8.99 5.02
N TYR A 152 11.52 9.56 5.88
CA TYR A 152 10.37 8.86 6.45
C TYR A 152 9.08 9.67 6.23
N ALA A 153 7.97 8.95 6.14
CA ALA A 153 6.64 9.53 6.15
C ALA A 153 5.69 8.63 6.93
N ILE A 154 4.82 9.24 7.74
CA ILE A 154 3.72 8.56 8.42
C ILE A 154 2.36 8.98 7.84
N HIS A 155 2.33 9.26 6.54
CA HIS A 155 1.10 9.46 5.79
C HIS A 155 0.64 8.13 5.18
N GLY A 156 -0.65 7.82 5.29
CA GLY A 156 -1.27 6.56 4.84
C GLY A 156 -0.90 6.17 3.40
N GLY A 157 -0.88 4.87 3.12
CA GLY A 157 -0.58 4.33 1.79
C GLY A 157 0.65 3.43 1.70
N GLY A 158 1.39 3.18 2.78
CA GLY A 158 2.42 2.14 2.83
C GLY A 158 1.95 0.97 3.70
N VAL A 159 1.93 -0.25 3.16
CA VAL A 159 1.44 -1.45 3.86
C VAL A 159 2.45 -2.61 3.76
N PRO A 160 2.85 -3.21 4.89
CA PRO A 160 3.72 -4.39 4.90
C PRO A 160 2.96 -5.67 4.51
N ILE A 161 3.60 -6.47 3.66
CA ILE A 161 3.20 -7.84 3.31
C ILE A 161 4.10 -8.83 4.04
N ARG A 162 3.47 -9.82 4.67
CA ARG A 162 4.11 -10.93 5.39
C ARG A 162 3.69 -12.26 4.76
N VAL A 163 4.45 -13.32 5.04
CA VAL A 163 4.09 -14.69 4.63
C VAL A 163 4.09 -15.59 5.85
N GLN A 164 3.11 -16.48 5.94
CA GLN A 164 3.01 -17.43 7.05
C GLN A 164 4.31 -18.26 7.17
N GLY A 165 4.85 -18.34 8.38
CA GLY A 165 6.08 -19.10 8.66
C GLY A 165 7.38 -18.37 8.30
N ILE A 166 7.31 -17.17 7.72
CA ILE A 166 8.48 -16.31 7.47
C ILE A 166 8.50 -15.17 8.48
N GLU A 167 9.60 -15.00 9.18
CA GLU A 167 9.79 -13.87 10.08
C GLU A 167 10.06 -12.58 9.29
N GLY A 168 9.37 -11.51 9.69
CA GLY A 168 9.54 -10.18 9.09
C GLY A 168 8.63 -9.88 7.91
N ILE A 169 8.90 -8.74 7.27
CA ILE A 169 8.20 -8.27 6.07
C ILE A 169 8.88 -8.90 4.85
N VAL A 170 8.11 -9.37 3.88
CA VAL A 170 8.64 -9.90 2.61
C VAL A 170 8.54 -8.88 1.46
N ALA A 171 7.55 -7.99 1.51
CA ALA A 171 7.36 -6.92 0.54
C ALA A 171 6.62 -5.73 1.15
N VAL A 172 6.73 -4.57 0.49
CA VAL A 172 6.01 -3.36 0.82
C VAL A 172 5.21 -2.91 -0.38
N VAL A 173 3.91 -2.68 -0.17
CA VAL A 173 3.00 -2.09 -1.14
C VAL A 173 2.84 -0.61 -0.78
N VAL A 174 3.02 0.26 -1.77
CA VAL A 174 2.79 1.69 -1.63
C VAL A 174 1.82 2.18 -2.69
N VAL A 175 0.82 2.93 -2.26
CA VAL A 175 0.00 3.80 -3.12
C VAL A 175 0.25 5.25 -2.69
N SER A 176 0.37 6.15 -3.67
CA SER A 176 0.55 7.57 -3.44
C SER A 176 -0.13 8.40 -4.52
N GLY A 177 -0.95 9.37 -4.13
CA GLY A 177 -1.56 10.36 -5.04
C GLY A 177 -3.00 10.72 -4.68
N LEU A 178 -3.65 9.94 -3.82
CA LEU A 178 -4.97 10.25 -3.28
C LEU A 178 -4.86 10.93 -1.91
N LYS A 179 -6.00 11.10 -1.21
CA LYS A 179 -5.96 11.39 0.22
C LYS A 179 -5.35 10.20 0.96
N GLN A 180 -4.63 10.46 2.05
CA GLN A 180 -3.87 9.41 2.75
C GLN A 180 -4.72 8.23 3.26
N ASP A 181 -5.98 8.47 3.63
CA ASP A 181 -6.94 7.44 4.03
C ASP A 181 -7.39 6.60 2.82
N GLU A 182 -7.54 7.22 1.65
CA GLU A 182 -7.83 6.53 0.38
C GLU A 182 -6.62 5.72 -0.11
N ASP A 183 -5.40 6.26 -0.02
CA ASP A 183 -4.16 5.56 -0.38
C ASP A 183 -4.00 4.26 0.45
N HIS A 184 -4.28 4.30 1.75
CA HIS A 184 -4.23 3.10 2.61
C HIS A 184 -5.45 2.19 2.37
N GLY A 185 -6.63 2.79 2.31
CA GLY A 185 -7.91 2.08 2.16
C GLY A 185 -7.97 1.23 0.90
N VAL A 186 -7.45 1.72 -0.24
CA VAL A 186 -7.48 0.96 -1.49
C VAL A 186 -6.60 -0.28 -1.45
N ILE A 187 -5.47 -0.23 -0.75
CA ILE A 187 -4.60 -1.40 -0.56
C ILE A 187 -5.33 -2.47 0.26
N ALA A 188 -5.95 -2.04 1.36
CA ALA A 188 -6.71 -2.95 2.23
C ALA A 188 -7.93 -3.54 1.49
N ASP A 189 -8.71 -2.72 0.80
CA ASP A 189 -9.89 -3.10 0.02
C ASP A 189 -9.54 -4.16 -1.04
N VAL A 190 -8.50 -3.90 -1.84
CA VAL A 190 -8.08 -4.81 -2.91
C VAL A 190 -7.58 -6.14 -2.35
N ILE A 191 -6.76 -6.14 -1.30
CA ILE A 191 -6.27 -7.40 -0.71
C ILE A 191 -7.45 -8.21 -0.15
N LYS A 192 -8.32 -7.59 0.65
CA LYS A 192 -9.45 -8.29 1.29
C LYS A 192 -10.48 -8.83 0.30
N SER A 193 -10.60 -8.20 -0.87
CA SER A 193 -11.54 -8.62 -1.91
C SER A 193 -11.00 -9.73 -2.81
N ASN A 194 -9.67 -9.90 -2.89
CA ASN A 194 -9.02 -10.79 -3.87
C ASN A 194 -8.15 -11.88 -3.23
N TRP A 195 -7.96 -11.83 -1.92
CA TRP A 195 -7.42 -12.93 -1.13
C TRP A 195 -8.45 -13.33 -0.07
N ALA A 196 -8.62 -14.63 0.19
CA ALA A 196 -9.54 -15.18 1.19
C ALA A 196 -8.81 -15.66 2.45
#